data_AF-F6ISN3-F1
#
_entry.id   AF-F6ISN3-F1
#
_cell.length_a   1.000
_cell.length_b   1.000
_cell.length_c   1.000
_cell.angle_alpha   90.00
_cell.angle_beta   90.00
_cell.angle_gamma   90.00
#
_symmetry.space_group_name_H-M   'P 1'
#
loop_
_entity.id
_entity.type
_entity.pdbx_description
1 polymer ?
#
loop_
_entity_poly.entity_id
_entity_poly.type
_entity_poly.pdbx_seq_one_letter_code
_entity_poly.pdbx_strand_id
1 'polypeptide(L)'
;MSVKSSMEMTKARATLEVMLKENHDGNQIPRSKLMKEESGPFSGIVWYDYTFSSPHTLAESKRYLKATEQSSQQVTLENCPIVYRVILRPPTKTSKRWTGQIYLDTNQQLSGSGRSSYVQALNNKSLRDLN
;
A
#
# COMPACT_ATOMS: atom_id res chain seq x y z
N MET A 1 -5.95 16.07 -18.47
CA MET A 1 -4.69 15.42 -18.03
C MET A 1 -3.61 15.68 -19.07
N SER A 2 -2.42 16.07 -18.67
CA SER A 2 -1.28 16.28 -19.59
C SER A 2 -0.61 14.95 -19.98
N VAL A 3 -0.11 14.83 -21.20
CA VAL A 3 0.57 13.62 -21.73
C VAL A 3 1.71 13.15 -20.81
N LYS A 4 2.43 14.08 -20.17
CA LYS A 4 3.50 13.78 -19.20
C LYS A 4 2.99 13.01 -17.97
N SER A 5 1.83 13.42 -17.44
CA SER A 5 1.20 12.76 -16.29
C SER A 5 0.71 11.35 -16.62
N SER A 6 0.25 11.12 -17.85
CA SER A 6 -0.14 9.78 -18.32
C SER A 6 1.08 8.85 -18.42
N MET A 7 2.19 9.33 -18.98
CA MET A 7 3.41 8.54 -19.11
C MET A 7 4.05 8.21 -17.75
N GLU A 8 4.00 9.13 -16.78
CA GLU A 8 4.44 8.90 -15.41
C GLU A 8 3.63 7.80 -14.71
N MET A 9 2.30 7.84 -14.80
CA MET A 9 1.42 6.82 -14.23
C MET A 9 1.62 5.44 -14.86
N THR A 10 1.85 5.38 -16.18
CA THR A 10 2.18 4.12 -16.87
C THR A 10 3.48 3.54 -16.35
N LYS A 11 4.52 4.36 -16.19
CA LYS A 11 5.81 3.92 -15.65
C LYS A 11 5.69 3.45 -14.19
N ALA A 12 4.97 4.20 -13.35
CA ALA A 12 4.72 3.82 -11.97
C ALA A 12 3.99 2.47 -11.86
N ARG A 13 2.98 2.23 -12.72
CA ARG A 13 2.26 0.95 -12.79
C ARG A 13 3.17 -0.20 -13.20
N ALA A 14 3.95 -0.04 -14.27
CA ALA A 14 4.88 -1.07 -14.70
C ALA A 14 5.91 -1.41 -13.61
N THR A 15 6.44 -0.39 -12.91
CA THR A 15 7.36 -0.60 -11.79
C THR A 15 6.70 -1.31 -10.61
N LEU A 16 5.45 -0.95 -10.28
CA LEU A 16 4.68 -1.65 -9.24
C LEU A 16 4.56 -3.15 -9.54
N GLU A 17 4.17 -3.48 -10.77
CA GLU A 17 3.94 -4.86 -11.20
C GLU A 17 5.23 -5.69 -11.10
N VAL A 18 6.37 -5.13 -11.52
CA VAL A 18 7.68 -5.78 -11.39
C VAL A 18 8.04 -6.00 -9.91
N MET A 19 8.00 -4.94 -9.10
CA MET A 19 8.35 -5.03 -7.67
C MET A 19 7.46 -6.01 -6.92
N LEU A 20 6.16 -6.03 -7.20
CA LEU A 20 5.24 -6.98 -6.57
C LEU A 20 5.47 -8.41 -7.03
N LYS A 21 5.75 -8.64 -8.32
CA LYS A 21 6.06 -9.97 -8.82
C LYS A 21 7.32 -10.56 -8.19
N GLU A 22 8.33 -9.74 -7.95
CA GLU A 22 9.62 -10.19 -7.38
C GLU A 22 9.57 -10.39 -5.85
N ASN A 23 8.69 -9.67 -5.14
CA ASN A 23 8.69 -9.60 -3.68
C ASN A 23 7.38 -10.08 -3.00
N HIS A 24 6.35 -10.42 -3.77
CA HIS A 24 5.07 -10.90 -3.26
C HIS A 24 4.35 -11.80 -4.28
N ASP A 25 4.62 -13.10 -4.21
CA ASP A 25 3.94 -14.10 -5.04
C ASP A 25 2.54 -14.45 -4.50
N GLY A 26 1.60 -14.78 -5.38
CA GLY A 26 0.24 -15.25 -5.05
C GLY A 26 -0.91 -14.36 -5.50
N ASN A 27 -2.14 -14.83 -5.27
CA ASN A 27 -3.37 -14.12 -5.66
C ASN A 27 -3.50 -12.78 -4.95
N GLN A 28 -3.43 -11.70 -5.73
CA GLN A 28 -3.63 -10.33 -5.29
C GLN A 28 -4.97 -9.81 -5.80
N ILE A 29 -5.82 -9.31 -4.91
CA ILE A 29 -7.06 -8.62 -5.28
C ILE A 29 -6.86 -7.12 -5.01
N PRO A 30 -6.79 -6.28 -6.05
CA PRO A 30 -6.65 -4.83 -5.91
C PRO A 30 -7.74 -4.25 -5.01
N ARG A 31 -7.33 -3.36 -4.09
CA ARG A 31 -8.21 -2.66 -3.14
C ARG A 31 -8.32 -1.16 -3.43
N SER A 32 -7.33 -0.61 -4.15
CA SER A 32 -7.38 0.73 -4.73
C SER A 32 -6.80 0.74 -6.15
N LYS A 33 -7.06 1.82 -6.89
CA LYS A 33 -6.28 2.15 -8.08
C LYS A 33 -4.95 2.76 -7.61
N LEU A 34 -3.90 2.62 -8.42
CA LEU A 34 -2.65 3.37 -8.18
C LEU A 34 -2.96 4.87 -8.22
N MET A 35 -2.66 5.57 -7.14
CA MET A 35 -2.90 7.00 -6.99
C MET A 35 -1.58 7.73 -6.81
N LYS A 36 -1.41 8.85 -7.52
CA LYS A 36 -0.28 9.77 -7.31
C LYS A 36 -0.64 10.71 -6.16
N GLU A 37 0.29 10.86 -5.24
CA GLU A 37 0.18 11.72 -4.06
C GLU A 37 1.37 12.66 -4.02
N GLU A 38 1.15 13.88 -3.53
CA GLU A 38 2.17 14.93 -3.49
C GLU A 38 2.11 15.69 -2.16
N SER A 39 3.25 15.91 -1.52
CA SER A 39 3.32 16.71 -0.29
C SER A 39 3.21 18.20 -0.63
N GLY A 40 2.00 18.74 -0.71
CA GLY A 40 1.74 20.17 -0.86
C GLY A 40 2.41 20.85 -2.08
N PRO A 41 2.12 22.14 -2.32
CA PRO A 41 2.64 22.84 -3.50
C PRO A 41 4.15 23.14 -3.45
N PHE A 42 4.79 23.06 -2.28
CA PHE A 42 6.17 23.55 -2.09
C PHE A 42 7.23 22.46 -1.87
N SER A 43 6.87 21.29 -1.33
CA SER A 43 7.87 20.25 -1.03
C SER A 43 8.21 19.36 -2.23
N GLY A 44 7.32 19.26 -3.22
CA GLY A 44 7.57 18.50 -4.45
C GLY A 44 7.85 17.00 -4.24
N ILE A 45 7.58 16.44 -3.05
CA ILE A 45 7.72 15.01 -2.79
C ILE A 45 6.51 14.33 -3.39
N VAL A 46 6.77 13.48 -4.38
CA VAL A 46 5.76 12.68 -5.06
C VAL A 46 5.90 11.23 -4.60
N TRP A 47 4.79 10.55 -4.35
CA TRP A 47 4.75 9.10 -4.22
C TRP A 47 3.52 8.55 -4.91
N TYR A 48 3.48 7.23 -5.08
CA TYR A 48 2.34 6.52 -5.61
C TYR A 48 1.90 5.48 -4.60
N ASP A 49 0.61 5.50 -4.25
CA ASP A 49 -0.01 4.60 -3.29
C ASP A 49 -0.87 3.57 -4.04
N TYR A 50 -0.70 2.30 -3.66
CA TYR A 50 -1.51 1.19 -4.12
C TYR A 50 -1.81 0.25 -2.97
N THR A 51 -3.04 -0.27 -2.94
CA THR A 51 -3.45 -1.27 -1.96
C THR A 51 -3.99 -2.52 -2.63
N PHE A 52 -3.68 -3.68 -2.05
CA PHE A 52 -4.21 -4.97 -2.46
C PHE A 52 -4.41 -5.89 -1.27
N SER A 53 -5.23 -6.91 -1.47
CA SER A 53 -5.50 -7.97 -0.49
C SER A 53 -4.91 -9.30 -0.98
N SER A 54 -4.53 -10.15 -0.03
CA SER A 54 -4.04 -11.50 -0.27
C SER A 54 -4.50 -12.43 0.86
N PRO A 55 -4.35 -13.76 0.75
CA PRO A 55 -4.69 -14.68 1.83
C PRO A 55 -4.06 -14.32 3.18
N HIS A 56 -2.87 -13.71 3.16
CA HIS A 56 -2.22 -13.21 4.36
C HIS A 56 -2.98 -12.03 4.99
N THR A 57 -3.42 -11.05 4.18
CA THR A 57 -4.17 -9.89 4.68
C THR A 57 -5.54 -10.28 5.22
N LEU A 58 -6.15 -11.35 4.68
CA LEU A 58 -7.38 -11.94 5.21
C LEU A 58 -7.16 -12.54 6.61
N ALA A 59 -6.06 -13.27 6.82
CA ALA A 59 -5.72 -13.82 8.12
C ALA A 59 -5.47 -12.70 9.16
N GLU A 60 -4.70 -11.68 8.78
CA GLU A 60 -4.42 -10.52 9.64
C GLU A 60 -5.67 -9.69 9.92
N SER A 61 -6.60 -9.59 8.96
CA SER A 61 -7.89 -8.95 9.16
C SER A 61 -8.76 -9.67 10.20
N LYS A 62 -8.79 -11.00 10.18
CA LYS A 62 -9.51 -11.78 11.21
C LYS A 62 -8.90 -11.57 12.59
N ARG A 63 -7.56 -11.49 12.69
CA ARG A 63 -6.85 -11.18 13.94
C ARG A 63 -7.17 -9.76 14.43
N TYR A 64 -7.14 -8.79 13.53
CA TYR A 64 -7.50 -7.40 13.81
C TYR A 64 -8.92 -7.29 14.37
N LEU A 65 -9.92 -7.86 13.68
CA LEU A 65 -11.32 -7.81 14.11
C LEU A 65 -11.53 -8.50 15.46
N LYS A 66 -10.85 -9.63 15.70
CA LYS A 66 -10.89 -10.28 17.01
C LYS A 66 -10.29 -9.41 18.12
N ALA A 67 -9.18 -8.72 17.83
CA ALA A 67 -8.52 -7.81 18.78
C ALA A 67 -9.34 -6.53 19.04
N THR A 68 -10.22 -6.14 18.13
CA THR A 68 -11.13 -4.99 18.26
C THR A 68 -12.56 -5.39 18.63
N GLU A 69 -12.79 -6.64 19.05
CA GLU A 69 -14.10 -7.18 19.44
C GLU A 69 -15.19 -7.05 18.35
N GLN A 70 -14.77 -7.03 17.09
CA GLN A 70 -15.65 -6.97 15.92
C GLN A 70 -15.86 -8.36 15.29
N SER A 71 -17.02 -8.56 14.65
CA SER A 71 -17.33 -9.83 13.99
C SER A 71 -16.45 -10.06 12.75
N SER A 72 -15.93 -11.28 12.62
CA SER A 72 -15.11 -11.71 11.47
C SER A 72 -15.81 -12.72 10.55
N GLN A 73 -17.10 -12.96 10.72
CA GLN A 73 -17.82 -14.06 10.06
C GLN A 73 -17.95 -13.91 8.54
N GLN A 74 -17.95 -12.68 8.03
CA GLN A 74 -18.19 -12.37 6.61
C GLN A 74 -16.96 -11.78 5.91
N VAL A 75 -15.76 -11.96 6.48
CA VAL A 75 -14.55 -11.37 5.92
C VAL A 75 -14.02 -12.23 4.77
N THR A 76 -13.89 -11.62 3.60
CA THR A 76 -13.34 -12.17 2.36
C THR A 76 -12.18 -11.30 1.89
N LEU A 77 -11.50 -11.71 0.81
CA LEU A 77 -10.43 -10.88 0.23
C LEU A 77 -10.98 -9.54 -0.31
N GLU A 78 -12.22 -9.53 -0.78
CA GLU A 78 -12.89 -8.33 -1.32
C GLU A 78 -13.42 -7.37 -0.25
N ASN A 79 -13.35 -7.70 1.04
CA ASN A 79 -13.80 -6.78 2.09
C ASN A 79 -12.90 -6.76 3.33
N CYS A 80 -11.72 -7.38 3.26
CA CYS A 80 -10.84 -7.44 4.42
C CYS A 80 -10.34 -6.04 4.83
N PRO A 81 -10.46 -5.64 6.11
CA PRO A 81 -10.06 -4.31 6.60
C PRO A 81 -8.57 -4.06 6.52
N ILE A 82 -7.74 -5.10 6.74
CA ILE A 82 -6.30 -5.04 6.61
C ILE A 82 -5.92 -5.40 5.18
N VAL A 83 -5.03 -4.61 4.60
CA VAL A 83 -4.53 -4.73 3.22
C VAL A 83 -3.02 -4.56 3.23
N TYR A 84 -2.37 -5.01 2.17
CA TYR A 84 -1.04 -4.51 1.85
C TYR A 84 -1.17 -3.12 1.24
N ARG A 85 -0.39 -2.18 1.77
CA ARG A 85 -0.19 -0.86 1.19
C ARG A 85 1.22 -0.78 0.64
N VAL A 86 1.33 -0.31 -0.59
CA VAL A 86 2.57 -0.15 -1.33
C VAL A 86 2.78 1.33 -1.60
N ILE A 87 3.93 1.85 -1.16
CA ILE A 87 4.36 3.21 -1.43
C ILE A 87 5.53 3.16 -2.39
N LEU A 88 5.31 3.61 -3.63
CA LEU A 88 6.35 3.77 -4.63
C LEU A 88 6.82 5.21 -4.69
N ARG A 89 8.13 5.40 -4.66
CA ARG A 89 8.75 6.72 -4.82
C ARG A 89 9.52 6.75 -6.13
N PRO A 90 9.29 7.77 -6.98
CA PRO A 90 10.04 7.92 -8.21
C PRO A 90 11.51 8.27 -7.92
N PRO A 91 12.40 8.08 -8.90
CA PRO A 91 13.77 8.55 -8.82
C PRO A 91 13.85 10.05 -8.48
N THR A 92 14.81 10.41 -7.65
CA THR A 92 15.11 11.78 -7.25
C THR A 92 16.51 12.20 -7.73
N LYS A 93 16.96 13.41 -7.39
CA LYS A 93 18.34 13.84 -7.70
C LYS A 93 19.37 12.89 -7.05
N THR A 94 19.08 12.41 -5.84
CA THR A 94 19.95 11.55 -5.02
C THR A 94 19.74 10.06 -5.25
N SER A 95 18.50 9.60 -5.51
CA SER A 95 18.21 8.21 -5.86
C SER A 95 17.90 8.07 -7.35
N LYS A 96 18.74 7.35 -8.10
CA LYS A 96 18.53 7.15 -9.55
C LYS A 96 17.51 6.07 -9.90
N ARG A 97 17.02 5.31 -8.91
CA ARG A 97 16.05 4.22 -9.09
C ARG A 97 14.74 4.49 -8.37
N TRP A 98 13.69 3.82 -8.83
CA TRP A 98 12.46 3.72 -8.06
C TRP A 98 12.73 2.95 -6.77
N THR A 99 12.04 3.33 -5.70
CA THR A 99 12.08 2.61 -4.43
C THR A 99 10.66 2.32 -3.99
N GLY A 100 10.39 1.10 -3.55
CA GLY A 100 9.10 0.72 -3.02
C GLY A 100 9.19 0.35 -1.54
N GLN A 101 8.08 0.53 -0.83
CA GLN A 101 7.87 -0.02 0.50
C GLN A 101 6.53 -0.71 0.53
N ILE A 102 6.45 -1.84 1.21
CA ILE A 102 5.21 -2.58 1.43
C ILE A 102 5.05 -2.86 2.91
N TYR A 103 3.84 -2.68 3.41
CA TYR A 103 3.46 -2.96 4.80
C TYR A 103 1.96 -3.26 4.88
N LEU A 104 1.54 -3.84 5.99
CA LEU A 104 0.14 -4.04 6.31
C LEU A 104 -0.42 -2.77 6.96
N ASP A 105 -1.57 -2.32 6.47
CA ASP A 105 -2.32 -1.19 7.02
C ASP A 105 -3.82 -1.44 6.85
N THR A 106 -4.65 -0.54 7.37
CA THR A 106 -6.06 -0.50 6.99
C THR A 106 -6.23 -0.02 5.55
N ASN A 107 -7.34 -0.43 4.92
CA ASN A 107 -7.72 0.06 3.59
C ASN A 107 -8.14 1.55 3.59
N GLN A 108 -8.16 2.21 4.74
CA GLN A 108 -8.42 3.64 4.87
C GLN A 108 -7.11 4.41 4.90
N GLN A 109 -7.05 5.54 4.20
CA GLN A 109 -5.93 6.47 4.28
C GLN A 109 -6.08 7.30 5.57
N LEU A 110 -5.72 6.71 6.70
CA LEU A 110 -5.75 7.38 8.00
C LEU A 110 -4.41 8.10 8.23
N SER A 111 -4.48 9.34 8.70
CA SER A 111 -3.31 10.05 9.23
C SER A 111 -2.74 9.28 10.43
N GLY A 112 -1.44 9.43 10.71
CA GLY A 112 -0.78 8.70 11.79
C GLY A 112 -1.46 8.81 13.15
N SER A 113 -2.11 9.94 13.45
CA SER A 113 -2.88 10.16 14.68
C SER A 113 -4.24 9.47 14.71
N GLY A 114 -4.80 9.09 13.56
CA GLY A 114 -6.07 8.35 13.45
C GLY A 114 -5.89 6.83 13.42
N ARG A 115 -4.65 6.32 13.37
CA ARG A 115 -4.37 4.87 13.33
C ARG A 115 -4.41 4.27 14.74
N SER A 116 -5.12 3.17 14.90
CA SER A 116 -5.10 2.39 16.15
C SER A 116 -3.69 1.86 16.45
N SER A 117 -3.38 1.67 17.73
CA SER A 117 -2.10 1.11 18.18
C SER A 117 -1.81 -0.26 17.57
N TYR A 118 -2.85 -1.08 17.38
CA TYR A 118 -2.75 -2.37 16.69
C TYR A 118 -2.22 -2.20 15.27
N VAL A 119 -2.82 -1.29 14.49
CA VAL A 119 -2.44 -1.05 13.09
C VAL A 119 -1.03 -0.48 13.00
N GLN A 120 -0.65 0.42 13.91
CA GLN A 120 0.72 0.93 13.98
C GLN A 120 1.74 -0.17 14.26
N ALA A 121 1.47 -1.05 15.22
CA ALA A 121 2.34 -2.19 15.52
C ALA A 121 2.44 -3.16 14.33
N LEU A 122 1.32 -3.42 13.66
CA LEU A 122 1.27 -4.28 12.48
C LEU A 122 2.07 -3.70 11.32
N ASN A 123 1.94 -2.39 11.06
CA ASN A 123 2.69 -1.66 10.06
C ASN A 123 4.21 -1.81 10.32
N ASN A 124 4.67 -1.43 11.51
CA ASN A 124 6.08 -1.50 11.88
C ASN A 124 6.66 -2.91 11.75
N LYS A 125 5.88 -3.94 12.10
CA LYS A 125 6.31 -5.35 12.02
C LYS A 125 6.38 -5.89 10.59
N SER A 126 5.50 -5.42 9.72
CA SER A 126 5.36 -5.94 8.34
C SER A 126 6.08 -5.11 7.30
N LEU A 127 6.54 -3.91 7.67
CA LEU A 127 7.26 -2.99 6.81
C LEU A 127 8.53 -3.65 6.26
N ARG A 128 8.62 -3.65 4.94
CA ARG A 128 9.82 -4.04 4.20
C ARG A 128 9.95 -3.23 2.94
N ASP A 129 11.19 -3.07 2.48
CA ASP A 129 11.47 -2.43 1.21
C ASP A 129 11.20 -3.41 0.06
N LEU A 130 10.73 -2.86 -1.06
CA LEU A 130 10.65 -3.54 -2.34
C LEU A 130 11.83 -3.07 -3.18
N ASN A 131 12.68 -4.01 -3.58
CA ASN A 131 13.79 -3.75 -4.51
C ASN A 131 13.32 -3.87 -5.95
#